data_AF-A0AAV4R788-F1
#
_entry.id   AF-A0AAV4R788-F1
#
_cell.length_a   1.000
_cell.length_b   1.000
_cell.length_c   1.000
_cell.angle_alpha   90.00
_cell.angle_beta   90.00
_cell.angle_gamma   90.00
#
_symmetry.space_group_name_H-M   'P 1'
#
loop_
_entity.id
_entity.type
_entity.pdbx_description
1 polymer ?
#
loop_
_entity_poly.entity_id
_entity_poly.type
_entity_poly.pdbx_seq_one_letter_code
_entity_poly.pdbx_strand_id
1 'polypeptide(L)'
;MTYDFSGPQKAGPNSPIPWLIQCVEDLIPNKSSPNKKKILLGLNFYGNIYSKSGGKPIIGREYISLLEKYKPKIVFKNISGEHVFRYRDENIDYVVYYPTLYSIELRVQLAKKFGIGIAIWELGQGLDYFYDLL
;
A
#
# COMPACT_ATOMS: atom_id res chain seq x y z
N MET A 1 -1.85 1.74 -13.19
CA MET A 1 -1.03 1.74 -11.96
C MET A 1 -2.00 1.51 -10.81
N THR A 2 -1.71 0.57 -9.91
CA THR A 2 -2.66 0.08 -8.90
C THR A 2 -2.26 0.48 -7.47
N TYR A 3 -1.97 1.77 -7.31
CA TYR A 3 -1.72 2.48 -6.04
C TYR A 3 -2.26 3.90 -6.18
N ASP A 4 -2.13 4.74 -5.14
CA ASP A 4 -2.77 6.07 -5.06
C ASP A 4 -4.29 6.04 -5.17
N PHE A 5 -4.94 5.01 -4.60
CA PHE A 5 -6.39 4.94 -4.52
C PHE A 5 -7.00 6.11 -3.73
N SER A 6 -6.32 6.52 -2.66
CA SER A 6 -6.71 7.62 -1.79
C SER A 6 -5.85 8.84 -2.10
N GLY A 7 -6.46 10.03 -2.16
CA GLY A 7 -5.77 11.28 -2.48
C GLY A 7 -5.66 12.23 -1.29
N PRO A 8 -4.93 13.36 -1.41
CA PRO A 8 -4.67 14.28 -0.31
C PRO A 8 -5.92 14.77 0.45
N GLN A 9 -7.06 14.90 -0.25
CA GLN A 9 -8.32 15.36 0.35
C GLN A 9 -9.19 14.23 0.92
N LYS A 10 -8.83 12.97 0.67
CA LYS A 10 -9.59 11.79 1.08
C LYS A 10 -8.66 10.75 1.68
N ALA A 11 -8.43 10.86 2.98
CA ALA A 11 -7.59 9.92 3.72
C ALA A 11 -8.10 8.48 3.59
N GLY A 12 -7.19 7.55 3.32
CA GLY A 12 -7.55 6.16 3.13
C GLY A 12 -6.37 5.27 2.71
N PRO A 13 -6.66 3.99 2.39
CA PRO A 13 -5.66 3.01 1.98
C PRO A 13 -4.99 3.39 0.65
N ASN A 14 -3.75 2.95 0.47
CA ASN A 14 -2.98 3.23 -0.74
C ASN A 14 -3.46 2.39 -1.93
N SER A 15 -3.79 1.11 -1.71
CA SER A 15 -4.10 0.13 -2.74
C SER A 15 -5.02 -0.98 -2.23
N PRO A 16 -6.28 -0.69 -1.85
CA PRO A 16 -7.17 -1.67 -1.23
C PRO A 16 -7.42 -2.91 -2.12
N ILE A 17 -7.33 -4.10 -1.52
CA ILE A 17 -7.40 -5.39 -2.22
C ILE A 17 -8.61 -5.54 -3.18
N PRO A 18 -9.87 -5.18 -2.82
CA PRO A 18 -11.00 -5.31 -3.73
C PRO A 18 -10.83 -4.49 -5.02
N TRP A 19 -10.24 -3.29 -4.92
CA TRP A 19 -9.96 -2.46 -6.07
C TRP A 19 -8.85 -3.04 -6.94
N LEU A 20 -7.80 -3.60 -6.33
CA LEU A 20 -6.74 -4.31 -7.05
C LEU A 20 -7.30 -5.48 -7.88
N ILE A 21 -8.18 -6.28 -7.28
CA ILE A 21 -8.86 -7.39 -7.96
C ILE A 21 -9.63 -6.88 -9.17
N GLN A 22 -10.47 -5.86 -8.98
CA GLN A 22 -11.27 -5.28 -10.06
C GLN A 22 -10.40 -4.79 -11.22
N CYS A 23 -9.31 -4.07 -10.93
CA CYS A 23 -8.39 -3.59 -11.98
C CYS A 23 -7.79 -4.72 -12.82
N VAL A 24 -7.46 -5.86 -12.22
CA VAL A 24 -6.91 -7.01 -12.95
C VAL A 24 -8.00 -7.71 -13.76
N GLU A 25 -9.18 -7.91 -13.18
CA GLU A 25 -10.30 -8.58 -13.85
C GLU A 25 -10.84 -7.78 -15.06
N ASP A 26 -10.86 -6.45 -14.95
CA ASP A 26 -11.25 -5.56 -16.06
C ASP A 26 -10.28 -5.62 -17.25
N LEU A 27 -8.98 -5.80 -16.99
CA LEU A 27 -7.96 -5.89 -18.03
C LEU A 27 -7.85 -7.29 -18.65
N ILE A 28 -8.21 -8.33 -17.90
CA ILE A 28 -8.10 -9.73 -18.34
C ILE A 28 -9.43 -10.46 -18.07
N PRO A 29 -10.46 -10.24 -18.90
CA PRO A 29 -11.74 -10.92 -18.71
C PRO A 29 -11.63 -12.45 -18.86
N ASN A 30 -10.63 -12.95 -19.60
CA ASN A 30 -10.33 -14.37 -19.74
C ASN A 30 -9.05 -14.77 -18.99
N LYS A 31 -9.19 -15.47 -17.85
CA LYS A 31 -8.09 -15.93 -16.97
C LYS A 31 -7.07 -16.85 -17.66
N SER A 32 -7.45 -17.46 -18.78
CA SER A 32 -6.57 -18.31 -19.59
C SER A 32 -5.78 -17.53 -20.65
N SER A 33 -6.01 -16.21 -20.77
CA SER A 33 -5.31 -15.37 -21.74
C SER A 33 -3.79 -15.38 -21.50
N PRO A 34 -2.96 -15.65 -22.53
CA PRO A 34 -1.51 -15.58 -22.39
C PRO A 34 -1.00 -14.16 -22.11
N ASN A 35 -1.81 -13.13 -22.41
CA ASN A 35 -1.46 -11.73 -22.18
C ASN A 35 -1.32 -11.36 -20.70
N LYS A 36 -1.81 -12.19 -19.77
CA LYS A 36 -1.63 -11.97 -18.33
C LYS A 36 -0.17 -11.83 -17.91
N LYS A 37 0.73 -12.53 -18.60
CA LYS A 37 2.19 -12.44 -18.37
C LYS A 37 2.79 -11.07 -18.71
N LYS A 38 2.05 -10.21 -19.40
CA LYS A 38 2.46 -8.83 -19.73
C LYS A 38 1.97 -7.81 -18.70
N ILE A 39 1.13 -8.22 -17.75
CA ILE A 39 0.60 -7.32 -16.72
C ILE A 39 1.52 -7.35 -15.51
N LEU A 40 1.80 -6.16 -14.97
CA LEU A 40 2.50 -5.97 -13.71
C LEU A 40 1.57 -5.24 -12.74
N LEU A 41 1.23 -5.89 -11.61
CA LEU A 41 0.49 -5.27 -10.53
C LEU A 41 1.37 -4.21 -9.86
N GLY A 42 0.88 -2.98 -9.75
CA GLY A 42 1.62 -1.89 -9.09
C GLY A 42 1.61 -2.05 -7.57
N LEU A 43 2.78 -1.92 -6.94
CA LEU A 43 3.00 -1.93 -5.50
C LEU A 43 3.70 -0.62 -5.09
N ASN A 44 3.12 0.12 -4.15
CA ASN A 44 3.75 1.29 -3.55
C ASN A 44 4.66 0.87 -2.38
N PHE A 45 5.90 1.39 -2.35
CA PHE A 45 6.84 1.25 -1.22
C PHE A 45 6.88 2.49 -0.32
N TYR A 46 6.26 3.60 -0.75
CA TYR A 46 5.90 4.72 0.11
C TYR A 46 4.57 4.47 0.80
N GLY A 47 4.30 5.28 1.84
CA GLY A 47 2.98 5.42 2.43
C GLY A 47 2.48 6.86 2.36
N ASN A 48 1.34 7.11 2.97
CA ASN A 48 0.76 8.43 3.06
C ASN A 48 0.40 8.76 4.51
N ILE A 49 0.66 10.00 4.89
CA ILE A 49 0.18 10.61 6.13
C ILE A 49 -0.88 11.65 5.79
N TYR A 50 -1.98 11.64 6.55
CA TYR A 50 -3.08 12.55 6.38
C TYR A 50 -3.42 13.27 7.68
N SER A 51 -3.91 14.50 7.55
CA SER A 51 -4.55 15.27 8.60
C SER A 51 -5.73 16.05 8.02
N LYS A 52 -6.35 16.93 8.82
CA LYS A 52 -7.41 17.83 8.32
C LYS A 52 -6.94 18.79 7.24
N SER A 53 -5.64 19.11 7.16
CA SER A 53 -5.09 20.01 6.15
C SER A 53 -4.74 19.31 4.83
N GLY A 54 -4.84 17.97 4.78
CA GLY A 54 -4.57 17.18 3.58
C GLY A 54 -3.62 16.01 3.84
N GLY A 55 -3.19 15.37 2.76
CA GLY A 55 -2.29 14.23 2.76
C GLY A 55 -1.00 14.50 2.00
N LYS A 56 0.07 13.83 2.42
CA LYS A 56 1.36 13.83 1.72
C LYS A 56 2.00 12.43 1.78
N PRO A 57 2.87 12.09 0.82
CA PRO A 57 3.63 10.85 0.88
C PRO A 57 4.64 10.89 2.02
N ILE A 58 4.99 9.72 2.53
CA ILE A 58 6.10 9.47 3.46
C ILE A 58 6.89 8.24 3.01
N ILE A 59 8.19 8.26 3.27
CA ILE A 59 9.09 7.14 2.97
C ILE A 59 9.54 6.42 4.25
N GLY A 60 10.29 5.31 4.10
CA GLY A 60 10.68 4.41 5.20
C GLY A 60 11.28 5.12 6.40
N ARG A 61 12.25 6.03 6.20
CA ARG A 61 12.86 6.78 7.31
C ARG A 61 11.84 7.60 8.12
N GLU A 62 10.89 8.24 7.44
CA GLU A 62 9.86 9.06 8.10
C GLU A 62 8.87 8.16 8.83
N TYR A 63 8.48 7.04 8.22
CA TYR A 63 7.64 6.03 8.87
C TYR A 63 8.26 5.51 10.18
N ILE A 64 9.55 5.15 10.16
CA ILE A 64 10.26 4.69 11.36
C ILE A 64 10.31 5.78 12.43
N SER A 65 10.66 7.02 12.08
CA SER A 65 10.68 8.14 13.03
C SER A 65 9.31 8.37 13.70
N LEU A 66 8.22 8.22 12.95
CA LEU A 66 6.85 8.31 13.52
C LEU A 66 6.56 7.18 14.50
N LEU A 67 6.98 5.94 14.19
CA LEU A 67 6.80 4.81 15.09
C LEU A 67 7.60 4.97 16.39
N GLU A 68 8.84 5.42 16.31
CA GLU A 68 9.71 5.65 17.46
C GLU A 68 9.17 6.77 18.37
N LYS A 69 8.73 7.89 17.76
CA LYS A 69 8.23 9.06 18.50
C LYS A 69 6.90 8.79 19.20
N TYR A 70 5.92 8.24 18.48
CA TYR A 70 4.54 8.16 18.98
C TYR A 70 4.13 6.78 19.49
N LYS A 71 4.92 5.72 19.21
CA LYS A 71 4.65 4.32 19.60
C LYS A 71 3.17 3.92 19.40
N PRO A 72 2.58 4.18 18.23
CA PRO A 72 1.14 4.04 18.02
C PRO A 72 0.76 2.56 17.91
N LYS A 73 -0.51 2.24 18.23
CA LYS A 73 -1.08 0.93 17.91
C LYS A 73 -1.32 0.82 16.40
N ILE A 74 -0.67 -0.15 15.76
CA ILE A 74 -0.86 -0.45 14.34
C ILE A 74 -2.04 -1.44 14.20
N VAL A 75 -3.02 -1.09 13.38
CA VAL A 75 -4.26 -1.86 13.19
C VAL A 75 -4.36 -2.33 11.76
N PHE A 76 -4.53 -3.64 11.56
CA PHE A 76 -4.81 -4.20 10.24
C PHE A 76 -6.27 -3.97 9.84
N LYS A 77 -6.50 -3.53 8.61
CA LYS A 77 -7.82 -3.37 8.01
C LYS A 77 -8.06 -4.48 6.99
N ASN A 78 -8.85 -5.48 7.40
CA ASN A 78 -9.11 -6.68 6.60
C ASN A 78 -9.59 -6.39 5.17
N ILE A 79 -10.49 -5.41 5.01
CA ILE A 79 -11.07 -5.09 3.69
C ILE A 79 -10.00 -4.52 2.75
N SER A 80 -9.18 -3.58 3.21
CA SER A 80 -8.15 -2.98 2.34
C SER A 80 -6.90 -3.85 2.24
N GLY A 81 -6.67 -4.77 3.17
CA GLY A 81 -5.42 -5.52 3.25
C GLY A 81 -4.23 -4.62 3.59
N GLU A 82 -4.44 -3.62 4.45
CA GLU A 82 -3.42 -2.63 4.83
C GLU A 82 -3.43 -2.37 6.33
N HIS A 83 -2.26 -2.05 6.87
CA HIS A 83 -2.13 -1.54 8.21
C HIS A 83 -2.32 -0.01 8.23
N VAL A 84 -2.91 0.47 9.30
CA VAL A 84 -3.09 1.89 9.59
C VAL A 84 -2.77 2.16 11.03
N PHE A 85 -2.18 3.31 11.32
CA PHE A 85 -2.11 3.82 12.68
C PHE A 85 -2.54 5.28 12.74
N ARG A 86 -2.87 5.74 13.94
CA ARG A 86 -3.22 7.12 14.23
C ARG A 86 -2.38 7.62 15.38
N TYR A 87 -2.07 8.91 15.35
CA TYR A 87 -1.42 9.62 16.43
C TYR A 87 -1.92 11.05 16.48
N ARG A 88 -1.68 11.74 17.60
CA ARG A 88 -1.98 13.15 17.77
C ARG A 88 -0.69 13.90 18.06
N ASP A 89 -0.49 15.02 17.39
CA ASP A 89 0.63 15.94 17.65
C ASP A 89 0.13 17.38 17.57
N GLU A 90 0.53 18.23 18.51
CA GLU A 90 0.09 19.64 18.59
C GLU A 90 -1.43 19.83 18.41
N ASN A 91 -2.25 18.95 19.01
CA ASN A 91 -3.71 18.91 18.87
C ASN A 91 -4.26 18.60 17.45
N ILE A 92 -3.41 18.15 16.54
CA ILE A 92 -3.78 17.68 15.20
C ILE A 92 -3.79 16.16 15.17
N ASP A 93 -4.89 15.59 14.68
CA ASP A 93 -5.03 14.15 14.47
C ASP A 93 -4.44 13.75 13.11
N TYR A 94 -3.56 12.76 13.13
CA TYR A 94 -2.94 12.19 11.94
C TYR A 94 -3.35 10.73 11.76
N VAL A 95 -3.43 10.31 10.51
CA VAL A 95 -3.59 8.91 10.11
C VAL A 95 -2.55 8.54 9.08
N VAL A 96 -1.92 7.38 9.27
CA VAL A 96 -0.80 6.92 8.43
C VAL A 96 -1.12 5.55 7.85
N TYR A 97 -0.95 5.42 6.54
CA TYR A 97 -1.01 4.17 5.80
C TYR A 97 0.35 3.94 5.15
N TYR A 98 1.07 2.92 5.59
CA TYR A 98 2.38 2.56 5.05
C TYR A 98 2.44 1.04 4.82
N PRO A 99 3.10 0.56 3.76
CA PRO A 99 3.25 -0.87 3.50
C PRO A 99 3.87 -1.59 4.69
N THR A 100 3.48 -2.85 4.87
CA THR A 100 4.02 -3.77 5.87
C THR A 100 4.30 -5.09 5.17
N LEU A 101 5.10 -5.96 5.80
CA LEU A 101 5.34 -7.31 5.27
C LEU A 101 4.03 -8.02 4.91
N TYR A 102 3.04 -7.97 5.80
CA TYR A 102 1.77 -8.64 5.54
C TYR A 102 0.97 -8.02 4.38
N SER A 103 0.92 -6.69 4.26
CA SER A 103 0.22 -6.05 3.15
C SER A 103 0.91 -6.30 1.80
N ILE A 104 2.24 -6.38 1.79
CA ILE A 104 3.03 -6.72 0.60
C ILE A 104 2.78 -8.18 0.21
N GLU A 105 2.88 -9.10 1.16
CA GLU A 105 2.64 -10.53 0.94
C GLU A 105 1.25 -10.77 0.32
N LEU A 106 0.21 -10.11 0.83
CA LEU A 106 -1.13 -10.22 0.23
C LEU A 106 -1.19 -9.79 -1.24
N ARG A 107 -0.41 -8.77 -1.64
CA ARG A 107 -0.34 -8.29 -3.03
C ARG A 107 0.51 -9.21 -3.91
N VAL A 108 1.59 -9.76 -3.36
CA VAL A 108 2.42 -10.77 -4.03
C VAL A 108 1.59 -12.03 -4.28
N GLN A 109 0.85 -12.51 -3.28
CA GLN A 109 -0.06 -13.66 -3.43
C GLN A 109 -1.19 -13.38 -4.41
N LEU A 110 -1.70 -12.15 -4.45
CA LEU A 110 -2.68 -11.74 -5.45
C LEU A 110 -2.11 -11.82 -6.88
N ALA A 111 -0.90 -11.29 -7.10
CA ALA A 111 -0.22 -11.37 -8.38
C ALA A 111 0.02 -12.83 -8.82
N LYS A 112 0.49 -13.68 -7.88
CA LYS A 112 0.65 -15.13 -8.09
C LYS A 112 -0.68 -15.79 -8.47
N LYS A 113 -1.77 -15.50 -7.76
CA LYS A 113 -3.12 -16.04 -8.03
C LYS A 113 -3.61 -15.68 -9.43
N PHE A 114 -3.34 -14.47 -9.91
CA PHE A 114 -3.70 -14.04 -11.27
C PHE A 114 -2.69 -14.48 -12.33
N GLY A 115 -1.50 -14.95 -11.94
CA GLY A 115 -0.42 -15.30 -12.86
C GLY A 115 0.14 -14.07 -13.59
N ILE A 116 0.21 -12.94 -12.89
CA ILE A 116 0.75 -11.65 -13.36
C ILE A 116 2.04 -11.32 -12.58
N GLY A 117 2.84 -10.38 -13.09
CA GLY A 117 4.01 -9.87 -12.36
C GLY A 117 3.67 -8.73 -11.41
N ILE A 118 4.71 -8.11 -10.83
CA ILE A 118 4.62 -6.94 -9.96
C ILE A 118 5.54 -5.82 -10.47
N ALA A 119 5.18 -4.57 -10.21
CA ALA A 119 6.00 -3.38 -10.47
C ALA A 119 6.01 -2.50 -9.22
N ILE A 120 7.20 -2.13 -8.74
CA ILE A 120 7.37 -1.41 -7.47
C ILE A 120 7.65 0.06 -7.73
N TRP A 121 6.96 0.94 -7.00
CA TRP A 121 7.22 2.38 -6.96
C TRP A 121 7.53 2.83 -5.52
N GLU A 122 8.76 3.23 -5.20
CA GLU A 122 10.03 2.91 -5.90
C GLU A 122 11.03 2.30 -4.90
N LEU A 123 12.13 1.79 -5.44
CA LEU A 123 13.25 1.34 -4.61
C LEU A 123 13.82 2.52 -3.82
N GLY A 124 14.08 2.31 -2.52
CA GLY A 124 14.58 3.35 -1.61
C GLY A 124 13.50 4.09 -0.82
N GLN A 125 12.21 3.91 -1.14
CA GLN A 125 11.10 4.45 -0.33
C GLN A 125 10.58 3.47 0.72
N GLY A 126 10.84 2.18 0.50
CA GLY A 126 10.46 1.07 1.36
C GLY A 126 11.41 0.86 2.54
N LEU A 127 11.32 -0.32 3.15
CA LEU A 127 12.21 -0.81 4.18
C LEU A 127 12.94 -2.05 3.65
N ASP A 128 14.22 -2.24 4.00
CA ASP A 128 15.08 -3.26 3.37
C ASP A 128 14.52 -4.69 3.45
N TYR A 129 13.95 -5.07 4.59
CA TYR A 129 13.31 -6.38 4.76
C TYR A 129 12.05 -6.62 3.90
N PHE A 130 11.57 -5.63 3.12
CA PHE A 130 10.51 -5.85 2.14
C PHE A 130 10.99 -6.73 0.99
N TYR A 131 12.28 -6.70 0.67
CA TYR A 131 12.85 -7.48 -0.43
C TYR A 131 12.87 -8.98 -0.15
N ASP A 132 12.78 -9.41 1.12
CA ASP A 132 12.70 -10.82 1.51
C ASP A 132 11.42 -11.53 1.04
N LEU A 133 10.41 -10.76 0.59
CA LEU A 133 9.13 -11.28 0.10
C LEU A 133 9.05 -11.44 -1.42
N LEU A 134 10.06 -10.97 -2.17
CA LEU A 134 10.04 -10.88 -3.63
C LEU A 134 10.80 -12.05 -4.28
#